data_AF-A0A7V5EYK9-F1
#
_entry.id   AF-A0A7V5EYK9-F1
#
_cell.length_a   1.000
_cell.length_b   1.000
_cell.length_c   1.000
_cell.angle_alpha   90.00
_cell.angle_beta   90.00
_cell.angle_gamma   90.00
#
_symmetry.space_group_name_H-M   'P 1'
#
loop_
_entity.id
_entity.type
_entity.pdbx_description
1 polymer ?
#
loop_
_entity_poly.entity_id
_entity_poly.type
_entity_poly.pdbx_seq_one_letter_code
_entity_poly.pdbx_strand_id
1 'polypeptide(L)'
;MKKTNIVISLAALATLTFSGCGGGGSSSTPAPASSATPAPSASSTPAPSATETPAPTDTTLKGDISASTKLTADKVWYLDGKVNVKSGVTLTVEPGTTIAGKTPASYMVVEPGAKLIAKGTQAEPIVFTSKKDADGKSGANKAG
;
A
#
# COMPACT_ATOMS: atom_id res chain seq x y z
N MET A 1 51.44 -13.30 -29.34
CA MET A 1 50.88 -14.65 -29.14
C MET A 1 49.36 -14.46 -29.03
N LYS A 2 48.64 -14.41 -30.15
CA LYS A 2 47.82 -15.48 -30.77
C LYS A 2 46.69 -16.05 -29.88
N LYS A 3 45.51 -15.42 -30.08
CA LYS A 3 44.14 -15.97 -30.24
C LYS A 3 43.38 -16.52 -29.02
N THR A 4 42.39 -15.71 -28.65
CA THR A 4 41.14 -15.95 -27.90
C THR A 4 40.37 -17.18 -28.36
N ASN A 5 39.86 -17.97 -27.40
CA ASN A 5 38.87 -19.01 -27.65
C ASN A 5 37.53 -18.67 -26.98
N ILE A 6 36.57 -18.35 -27.83
CA ILE A 6 35.15 -18.12 -27.58
C ILE A 6 34.44 -19.48 -27.44
N VAL A 7 33.54 -19.61 -26.46
CA VAL A 7 32.50 -20.65 -26.45
C VAL A 7 31.14 -20.01 -26.19
N ILE A 8 30.40 -19.80 -27.28
CA ILE A 8 28.99 -19.36 -27.29
C ILE A 8 28.15 -20.62 -27.23
N SER A 9 27.44 -20.83 -26.12
CA SER A 9 26.40 -21.87 -26.03
C SER A 9 25.05 -21.28 -26.44
N LEU A 10 24.41 -21.98 -27.37
CA LEU A 10 23.17 -21.63 -28.07
C LEU A 10 22.12 -22.69 -27.74
N ALA A 11 20.92 -22.28 -27.27
CA ALA A 11 19.62 -22.98 -27.34
C ALA A 11 18.70 -22.41 -26.24
N ALA A 12 17.40 -22.12 -26.40
CA ALA A 12 16.44 -22.42 -27.45
C ALA A 12 15.35 -21.34 -27.51
N LEU A 13 14.81 -21.07 -28.70
CA LEU A 13 13.59 -20.28 -28.91
C LEU A 13 12.37 -21.16 -28.60
N ALA A 14 11.50 -20.71 -27.69
CA ALA A 14 10.17 -21.27 -27.50
C ALA A 14 9.14 -20.26 -28.01
N THR A 15 8.62 -20.48 -29.21
CA THR A 15 7.47 -19.75 -29.77
C THR A 15 6.18 -20.43 -29.34
N LEU A 16 5.46 -19.84 -28.38
CA LEU A 16 4.09 -20.23 -28.08
C LEU A 16 3.11 -19.43 -28.95
N THR A 17 2.45 -20.10 -29.88
CA THR A 17 1.32 -19.56 -30.63
C THR A 17 0.04 -19.72 -29.82
N PHE A 18 -0.67 -18.62 -29.56
CA PHE A 18 -1.99 -18.62 -28.95
C PHE A 18 -3.05 -18.62 -30.05
N SER A 19 -3.65 -19.78 -30.31
CA SER A 19 -4.89 -19.92 -31.09
C SER A 19 -5.95 -20.54 -30.18
N GLY A 20 -6.96 -19.76 -29.82
CA GLY A 20 -8.06 -20.24 -28.98
C GLY A 20 -9.28 -19.33 -29.08
N CYS A 21 -10.04 -19.51 -30.16
CA CYS A 21 -11.42 -19.01 -30.34
C CYS A 21 -12.35 -20.23 -30.22
N GLY A 22 -13.48 -20.10 -29.51
CA GLY A 22 -14.52 -21.15 -29.51
C GLY A 22 -15.44 -21.10 -28.29
N GLY A 23 -16.70 -20.71 -28.51
CA GLY A 23 -17.73 -20.59 -27.47
C GLY A 23 -18.66 -21.81 -27.34
N GLY A 24 -19.59 -21.68 -26.39
CA GLY A 24 -20.94 -22.24 -26.39
C GLY A 24 -21.13 -23.75 -26.23
N GLY A 25 -21.76 -24.17 -25.13
CA GLY A 25 -22.34 -25.51 -25.01
C GLY A 25 -22.81 -25.87 -23.60
N SER A 26 -24.11 -25.74 -23.36
CA SER A 26 -24.82 -26.20 -22.15
C SER A 26 -24.73 -27.71 -21.97
N SER A 27 -24.47 -28.19 -20.75
CA SER A 27 -24.97 -29.49 -20.30
C SER A 27 -25.11 -29.54 -18.77
N SER A 28 -26.36 -29.72 -18.37
CA SER A 28 -26.84 -29.89 -16.99
C SER A 28 -26.37 -31.21 -16.39
N THR A 29 -25.82 -31.17 -15.17
CA THR A 29 -25.69 -32.35 -14.31
C THR A 29 -26.18 -32.00 -12.91
N PRO A 30 -27.22 -32.67 -12.37
CA PRO A 30 -27.62 -32.54 -10.97
C PRO A 30 -27.06 -33.69 -10.12
N ALA A 31 -26.53 -33.39 -8.92
CA ALA A 31 -26.55 -34.20 -7.68
C ALA A 31 -25.52 -33.67 -6.65
N PRO A 32 -25.65 -33.95 -5.34
CA PRO A 32 -26.83 -34.12 -4.50
C PRO A 32 -26.82 -33.21 -3.25
N ALA A 33 -27.97 -33.10 -2.57
CA ALA A 33 -28.15 -32.40 -1.31
C ALA A 33 -27.63 -33.21 -0.10
N SER A 34 -26.75 -32.60 0.69
CA SER A 34 -26.45 -32.86 2.12
C SER A 34 -25.27 -31.94 2.45
N SER A 35 -25.22 -31.17 3.53
CA SER A 35 -25.94 -31.16 4.79
C SER A 35 -25.54 -29.86 5.48
N ALA A 36 -26.48 -29.24 6.19
CA ALA A 36 -26.31 -27.92 6.80
C ALA A 36 -25.12 -27.85 7.76
N THR A 37 -24.19 -26.94 7.48
CA THR A 37 -23.21 -26.45 8.46
C THR A 37 -23.84 -25.25 9.18
N PRO A 38 -24.06 -25.28 10.50
CA PRO A 38 -24.50 -24.11 11.23
C PRO A 38 -23.42 -23.01 11.15
N ALA A 39 -23.81 -21.82 10.70
CA ALA A 39 -22.96 -20.64 10.70
C ALA A 39 -22.56 -20.28 12.14
N PRO A 40 -21.29 -19.97 12.42
CA PRO A 40 -20.94 -19.36 13.69
C PRO A 40 -21.59 -17.98 13.78
N SER A 41 -22.42 -17.83 14.80
CA SER A 41 -23.10 -16.61 15.20
C SER A 41 -22.13 -15.42 15.19
N ALA A 42 -22.46 -14.38 14.42
CA ALA A 42 -21.72 -13.13 14.41
C ALA A 42 -21.77 -12.52 15.82
N SER A 43 -20.68 -12.68 16.56
CA SER A 43 -20.46 -11.97 17.80
C SER A 43 -20.27 -10.50 17.46
N SER A 44 -21.30 -9.69 17.74
CA SER A 44 -21.26 -8.25 17.64
C SER A 44 -20.32 -7.70 18.71
N THR A 45 -19.03 -7.61 18.38
CA THR A 45 -18.07 -6.85 19.16
C THR A 45 -18.51 -5.39 19.15
N PRO A 46 -18.80 -4.76 20.31
CA PRO A 46 -19.11 -3.34 20.36
C PRO A 46 -17.89 -2.57 19.85
N ALA A 47 -18.11 -1.72 18.84
CA ALA A 47 -17.11 -0.79 18.34
C ALA A 47 -16.64 0.09 19.51
N PRO A 48 -15.32 0.19 19.80
CA PRO A 48 -14.86 1.14 20.80
C PRO A 48 -15.17 2.54 20.28
N SER A 49 -15.98 3.29 21.05
CA SER A 49 -16.17 4.72 20.89
C SER A 49 -14.82 5.39 20.69
N ALA A 50 -14.62 5.97 19.50
CA ALA A 50 -13.48 6.80 19.21
C ALA A 50 -13.61 8.07 20.08
N THR A 51 -12.83 8.13 21.15
CA THR A 51 -12.46 9.41 21.74
C THR A 51 -11.71 10.17 20.66
N GLU A 52 -12.34 11.22 20.14
CA GLU A 52 -11.76 12.11 19.13
C GLU A 52 -10.58 12.87 19.75
N THR A 53 -9.40 12.27 19.63
CA THR A 53 -8.12 12.96 19.82
C THR A 53 -8.00 14.04 18.74
N PRO A 54 -7.66 15.29 19.08
CA PRO A 54 -7.59 16.38 18.12
C PRO A 54 -6.64 16.01 16.98
N ALA A 55 -7.17 16.07 15.75
CA ALA A 55 -6.38 15.88 14.54
C ALA A 55 -5.22 16.88 14.53
N PRO A 56 -4.01 16.49 14.09
CA PRO A 56 -2.92 17.43 13.95
C PRO A 56 -3.35 18.53 12.97
N THR A 57 -3.46 19.77 13.46
CA THR A 57 -3.78 20.98 12.67
C THR A 57 -2.61 21.41 11.80
N ASP A 58 -1.41 20.89 12.07
CA ASP A 58 -0.24 21.11 11.26
C ASP A 58 -0.14 20.03 10.18
N THR A 59 -0.03 20.45 8.92
CA THR A 59 0.34 19.60 7.79
C THR A 59 1.72 18.95 7.94
N THR A 60 2.47 19.24 9.02
CA THR A 60 3.86 18.80 9.21
C THR A 60 4.01 17.94 10.47
N LEU A 61 4.37 16.67 10.26
CA LEU A 61 4.73 15.70 11.28
C LEU A 61 6.23 15.81 11.60
N LYS A 62 6.56 15.82 12.89
CA LYS A 62 7.92 16.05 13.41
C LYS A 62 8.08 15.37 14.77
N GLY A 63 9.25 14.78 15.04
CA GLY A 63 9.55 14.18 16.34
C GLY A 63 8.73 12.91 16.61
N ASP A 64 8.19 12.79 17.83
CA ASP A 64 7.51 11.57 18.29
C ASP A 64 5.98 11.69 18.16
N ILE A 65 5.35 10.67 17.56
CA ILE A 65 3.91 10.42 17.59
C ILE A 65 3.65 9.48 18.78
N SER A 66 3.35 10.09 19.93
CA SER A 66 3.12 9.40 21.20
C SER A 66 1.64 9.17 21.53
N ALA A 67 0.73 9.55 20.62
CA ALA A 67 -0.71 9.29 20.73
C ALA A 67 -1.24 8.72 19.42
N SER A 68 -2.22 7.81 19.52
CA SER A 68 -2.88 7.26 18.33
C SER A 68 -3.50 8.39 17.52
N THR A 69 -3.10 8.48 16.25
CA THR A 69 -3.37 9.62 15.37
C THR A 69 -3.90 9.12 14.05
N LYS A 70 -4.81 9.89 13.44
CA LYS A 70 -5.35 9.63 12.11
C LYS A 70 -4.87 10.68 11.12
N LEU A 71 -4.25 10.24 10.03
CA LEU A 71 -3.87 11.07 8.88
C LEU A 71 -4.97 10.94 7.83
N THR A 72 -5.47 12.10 7.40
CA THR A 72 -6.65 12.24 6.53
C THR A 72 -6.26 12.70 5.13
N ALA A 73 -7.10 12.43 4.14
CA ALA A 73 -6.81 12.70 2.73
C ALA A 73 -7.10 14.14 2.26
N ASP A 74 -7.60 15.02 3.13
CA ASP A 74 -7.89 16.44 2.80
C ASP A 74 -6.63 17.26 2.48
N LYS A 75 -5.45 16.76 2.84
CA LYS A 75 -4.17 17.47 2.71
C LYS A 75 -3.00 16.53 2.54
N VAL A 76 -1.88 17.12 2.13
CA VAL A 76 -0.57 16.47 2.13
C VAL A 76 0.05 16.57 3.53
N TRP A 77 0.53 15.44 4.03
CA TRP A 77 1.27 15.36 5.30
C TRP A 77 2.76 15.38 5.03
N TYR A 78 3.49 16.36 5.56
CA TYR A 78 4.93 16.46 5.40
C TYR A 78 5.67 15.87 6.61
N LEU A 79 6.62 14.97 6.36
CA LEU A 79 7.59 14.53 7.35
C LEU A 79 8.73 15.54 7.39
N ASP A 80 9.00 16.17 8.54
CA ASP A 80 10.13 17.07 8.73
C ASP A 80 11.23 16.39 9.55
N GLY A 81 12.18 15.78 8.84
CA GLY A 81 13.23 14.97 9.47
C GLY A 81 12.70 13.62 9.98
N LYS A 82 13.17 13.21 11.15
CA LYS A 82 12.82 11.93 11.78
C LYS A 82 11.46 12.03 12.47
N VAL A 83 10.53 11.18 12.08
CA VAL A 83 9.22 10.99 12.73
C VAL A 83 9.14 9.60 13.33
N ASN A 84 8.92 9.48 14.64
CA ASN A 84 8.85 8.20 15.35
C ASN A 84 7.44 7.90 15.82
N VAL A 85 6.83 6.83 15.32
CA VAL A 85 5.59 6.29 15.88
C VAL A 85 5.96 5.43 17.08
N LYS A 86 5.58 5.88 18.28
CA LYS A 86 5.97 5.23 19.53
C LYS A 86 5.28 3.89 19.76
N SER A 87 5.95 3.04 20.53
CA SER A 87 5.35 1.78 21.00
C SER A 87 4.00 2.02 21.69
N GLY A 88 3.03 1.12 21.46
CA GLY A 88 1.71 1.18 22.09
C GLY A 88 0.70 2.10 21.41
N VAL A 89 1.09 2.87 20.38
CA VAL A 89 0.15 3.72 19.62
C VAL A 89 -0.10 3.22 18.20
N THR A 90 -1.21 3.69 17.64
CA THR A 90 -1.62 3.37 16.26
C THR A 90 -1.68 4.64 15.43
N LEU A 91 -0.87 4.68 14.36
CA LEU A 91 -1.00 5.66 13.29
C LEU A 91 -1.93 5.08 12.21
N THR A 92 -3.08 5.70 12.00
CA THR A 92 -4.03 5.32 10.95
C THR A 92 -3.92 6.30 9.80
N VAL A 93 -3.82 5.81 8.57
CA VAL A 93 -3.73 6.59 7.34
C VAL A 93 -4.95 6.25 6.49
N GLU A 94 -5.78 7.25 6.20
CA GLU A 94 -6.94 7.08 5.34
C GLU A 94 -6.53 6.75 3.89
N PRO A 95 -7.35 5.97 3.16
CA PRO A 95 -7.21 5.84 1.71
C PRO A 95 -7.10 7.22 1.04
N GLY A 96 -6.31 7.31 -0.05
CA GLY A 96 -6.10 8.58 -0.76
C GLY A 96 -5.11 9.54 -0.10
N THR A 97 -4.61 9.25 1.10
CA THR A 97 -3.68 10.15 1.81
C THR A 97 -2.31 10.19 1.13
N THR A 98 -1.75 11.39 0.99
CA THR A 98 -0.35 11.60 0.56
C THR A 98 0.54 12.01 1.73
N ILE A 99 1.65 11.31 1.90
CA ILE A 99 2.68 11.58 2.91
C ILE A 99 4.00 11.88 2.18
N ALA A 100 4.57 13.06 2.42
CA ALA A 100 5.72 13.58 1.68
C ALA A 100 6.91 13.89 2.60
N GLY A 101 8.11 13.42 2.25
CA GLY A 101 9.34 13.85 2.92
C GLY A 101 9.67 15.31 2.58
N LYS A 102 9.73 16.20 3.59
CA LYS A 102 10.00 17.65 3.40
C LYS A 102 11.45 17.90 2.99
N THR A 103 12.37 17.07 3.47
CA THR A 103 13.80 17.11 3.17
C THR A 103 14.31 15.72 2.75
N PRO A 104 15.48 15.60 2.10
CA PRO A 104 16.08 14.29 1.78
C PRO A 104 16.38 13.42 3.00
N ALA A 105 16.51 14.03 4.18
CA ALA A 105 16.73 13.33 5.45
C ALA A 105 15.43 13.02 6.20
N SER A 106 14.27 13.17 5.55
CA SER A 106 12.97 12.91 6.17
C SER A 106 12.59 11.44 6.08
N TYR A 107 12.26 10.84 7.21
CA TYR A 107 11.83 9.43 7.28
C TYR A 107 10.95 9.20 8.49
N MET A 108 10.11 8.17 8.39
CA MET A 108 9.25 7.71 9.48
C MET A 108 9.75 6.35 10.00
N VAL A 109 9.82 6.22 11.32
CA VAL A 109 10.15 4.98 12.02
C VAL A 109 8.93 4.54 12.79
N VAL A 110 8.48 3.30 12.56
CA VAL A 110 7.44 2.66 13.37
C VAL A 110 8.15 1.76 14.38
N GLU A 111 8.13 2.14 15.66
CA GLU A 111 8.83 1.40 16.71
C GLU A 111 8.15 0.04 16.99
N PRO A 112 8.88 -0.95 17.53
CA PRO A 112 8.27 -2.22 17.95
C PRO A 112 7.11 -2.01 18.92
N GLY A 113 5.97 -2.66 18.65
CA GLY A 113 4.74 -2.50 19.43
C GLY A 113 3.87 -1.30 19.01
N ALA A 114 4.36 -0.44 18.12
CA ALA A 114 3.51 0.52 17.41
C ALA A 114 2.77 -0.15 16.25
N LYS A 115 1.72 0.50 15.73
CA LYS A 115 0.98 0.03 14.56
C LYS A 115 0.85 1.15 13.52
N LEU A 116 1.04 0.79 12.26
CA LEU A 116 0.68 1.62 11.10
C LEU A 116 -0.47 0.92 10.35
N ILE A 117 -1.64 1.56 10.30
CA ILE A 117 -2.80 1.08 9.55
C ILE A 117 -2.94 1.96 8.31
N ALA A 118 -2.50 1.47 7.15
CA ALA A 118 -2.54 2.18 5.88
C ALA A 118 -3.16 1.28 4.81
N LYS A 119 -4.50 1.25 4.75
CA LYS A 119 -5.27 0.38 3.83
C LYS A 119 -5.77 1.16 2.62
N GLY A 120 -4.85 1.62 1.76
CA GLY A 120 -5.21 2.26 0.49
C GLY A 120 -5.88 1.27 -0.48
N THR A 121 -6.60 1.80 -1.46
CA THR A 121 -7.20 1.02 -2.54
C THR A 121 -6.60 1.43 -3.89
N GLN A 122 -6.94 0.73 -4.98
CA GLN A 122 -6.54 1.17 -6.31
C GLN A 122 -7.19 2.50 -6.71
N ALA A 123 -8.43 2.74 -6.26
CA ALA A 123 -9.14 3.99 -6.51
C ALA A 123 -8.60 5.14 -5.64
N GLU A 124 -8.19 4.82 -4.41
CA GLU A 124 -7.71 5.78 -3.41
C GLU A 124 -6.38 5.28 -2.81
N PRO A 125 -5.28 5.35 -3.58
CA PRO A 125 -3.98 4.86 -3.13
C PRO A 125 -3.44 5.73 -2.01
N ILE A 126 -2.70 5.12 -1.09
CA ILE A 126 -1.87 5.86 -0.13
C ILE A 126 -0.49 6.05 -0.76
N VAL A 127 -0.02 7.29 -0.84
CA VAL A 127 1.21 7.64 -1.55
C VAL A 127 2.25 8.14 -0.55
N PHE A 128 3.39 7.45 -0.49
CA PHE A 128 4.60 7.94 0.17
C PHE A 128 5.55 8.48 -0.89
N THR A 129 5.95 9.75 -0.75
CA THR A 129 6.71 10.43 -1.80
C THR A 129 7.63 11.53 -1.24
N SER A 130 8.33 12.26 -2.11
CA SER A 130 9.08 13.45 -1.73
C SER A 130 8.23 14.72 -1.84
N LYS A 131 8.58 15.78 -1.12
CA LYS A 131 7.95 17.10 -1.30
C LYS A 131 8.01 17.57 -2.75
N LYS A 132 9.11 17.30 -3.46
CA LYS A 132 9.26 17.68 -4.86
C LYS A 132 8.17 17.04 -5.73
N ASP A 133 7.89 15.77 -5.51
CA ASP A 133 6.88 15.04 -6.28
C ASP A 133 5.46 15.42 -5.84
N ALA A 134 5.22 15.57 -4.53
CA ALA A 134 3.93 16.00 -3.98
C ALA A 134 3.52 17.41 -4.45
N ASP A 135 4.47 18.33 -4.56
CA ASP A 135 4.24 19.71 -4.99
C ASP A 135 4.18 19.84 -6.54
N GLY A 136 4.21 18.73 -7.29
CA GLY A 136 4.19 18.75 -8.76
C GLY A 136 5.47 19.30 -9.40
N LYS A 137 6.58 19.36 -8.66
CA LYS A 137 7.91 19.77 -9.15
C LYS A 137 8.77 18.57 -9.56
N SER A 138 8.16 17.40 -9.73
CA SER A 138 8.80 16.29 -10.41
C SER A 138 8.97 16.71 -11.87
N GLY A 139 10.21 16.84 -12.33
CA GLY A 139 10.48 17.17 -13.73
C GLY A 139 9.68 16.20 -14.59
N ALA A 140 8.84 16.75 -15.46
CA ALA A 140 7.95 16.01 -16.35
C ALA A 140 8.62 14.71 -16.79
N ASN A 141 7.97 13.59 -16.48
CA ASN A 141 8.24 12.31 -17.10
C ASN A 141 8.16 12.51 -18.61
N LYS A 142 9.33 12.78 -19.22
CA LYS A 142 9.50 12.79 -20.66
C LYS A 142 9.33 11.35 -21.08
N ALA A 143 8.08 10.98 -21.36
CA ALA A 143 7.73 9.70 -21.96
C ALA A 143 8.62 9.53 -23.20
N GLY A 144 9.49 8.53 -23.15
CA GLY A 144 10.25 8.06 -24.30
C GLY A 144 9.40 7.17 -25.19
#